data_AF-A0A966Y0R4-F1
#
_entry.id   AF-A0A966Y0R4-F1
#
_cell.length_a   1.000
_cell.length_b   1.000
_cell.length_c   1.000
_cell.angle_alpha   90.00
_cell.angle_beta   90.00
_cell.angle_gamma   90.00
#
_symmetry.space_group_name_H-M   'P 1'
#
loop_
_entity.id
_entity.type
_entity.pdbx_description
1 polymer ?
#
loop_
_entity_poly.entity_id
_entity_poly.type
_entity_poly.pdbx_seq_one_letter_code
_entity_poly.pdbx_strand_id
1 'polypeptide(L)'
;MGRSLVGCYSAVMRLLAALLLMPLVSILGLAAPVAAADTLVRIEGRNFIAPDGTTIHLKGISLGNWLMPEGYMFKFEVAKSPRQIFGAFDRLLGPERAAAFWRQYRDTYITQDDIRFIKSVGFNMVRVPLHYRLFMTDDGTMTGEGWALLDRVIGWAAASGLYVIPDLHAAPGGQTGINHDDGPGYPLMFYVPRDRDLTVRLWRAIAARYAGNPTILGYDILNEPIAPYHDVATLNARLEPFYKRVTEAIRSVDPDRIVFLAGGQWSSSFAMFGPPFAKNLAYTYHSFWASTKRDSIQRHLNFAALHDVPLFLGETGELTDEWNERFRRLHETHGIGWSFWTYKNLDTPSTVVSIPRPAGWAEIVAYADGRRMDRPPDEVVNRAVAEYLNGIRFQNGVVRWGYLASLGLKGAP
;
A
#
# COMPACT_ATOMS: atom_id res chain seq x y z
N MET A 1 13.49 -4.74 107.63
CA MET A 1 14.89 -4.73 107.14
C MET A 1 14.83 -4.32 105.67
N GLY A 2 15.48 -3.32 105.10
CA GLY A 2 16.50 -2.35 105.47
C GLY A 2 17.01 -1.76 104.12
N ARG A 3 17.13 -0.42 104.05
CA ARG A 3 17.84 0.50 103.10
C ARG A 3 18.81 -0.14 102.06
N SER A 4 19.07 0.36 100.83
CA SER A 4 19.45 1.71 100.33
C SER A 4 19.44 1.70 98.77
N LEU A 5 18.93 2.69 98.02
CA LEU A 5 19.52 3.97 97.54
C LEU A 5 20.69 3.89 96.52
N VAL A 6 20.67 4.87 95.59
CA VAL A 6 21.64 5.31 94.54
C VAL A 6 21.44 4.62 93.16
N GLY A 7 21.07 5.25 92.03
CA GLY A 7 20.94 6.64 91.60
C GLY A 7 21.95 6.99 90.50
N CYS A 8 21.52 7.31 89.26
CA CYS A 8 22.07 8.36 88.35
C CYS A 8 21.66 8.30 86.85
N TYR A 9 21.14 9.44 86.35
CA TYR A 9 21.18 10.05 84.98
C TYR A 9 20.69 9.24 83.74
N SER A 10 19.95 9.76 82.75
CA SER A 10 19.53 11.11 82.36
C SER A 10 18.27 11.12 81.49
N ALA A 11 17.31 11.96 81.86
CA ALA A 11 16.59 12.93 81.01
C ALA A 11 16.75 12.84 79.48
N VAL A 12 15.64 12.60 78.74
CA VAL A 12 15.01 13.50 77.73
C VAL A 12 13.68 12.86 77.34
N MET A 13 12.57 13.22 77.98
CA MET A 13 11.24 12.88 77.44
C MET A 13 10.12 13.76 78.00
N ARG A 14 10.13 15.06 77.67
CA ARG A 14 8.94 15.92 77.73
C ARG A 14 9.07 17.07 76.74
N LEU A 15 8.33 17.03 75.65
CA LEU A 15 7.68 18.20 75.02
C LEU A 15 6.81 17.74 73.84
N LEU A 16 5.51 18.06 73.91
CA LEU A 16 4.59 18.36 72.79
C LEU A 16 4.27 17.17 71.84
N ALA A 17 3.07 16.97 71.30
CA ALA A 17 1.96 17.87 71.07
C ALA A 17 0.67 17.05 70.94
N ALA A 18 -0.45 17.64 71.36
CA ALA A 18 -1.73 17.37 70.76
C ALA A 18 -1.63 17.54 69.24
N LEU A 19 -2.19 16.63 68.44
CA LEU A 19 -2.97 16.93 67.22
C LEU A 19 -3.34 15.63 66.50
N LEU A 20 -4.58 15.62 65.98
CA LEU A 20 -5.07 14.86 64.81
C LEU A 20 -5.55 13.41 65.05
N LEU A 21 -6.78 13.30 65.59
CA LEU A 21 -7.77 12.43 64.98
C LEU A 21 -8.15 13.02 63.60
N MET A 22 -7.51 12.54 62.53
CA MET A 22 -8.06 12.71 61.18
C MET A 22 -8.95 11.51 60.85
N PRO A 23 -10.17 11.72 60.34
CA PRO A 23 -10.94 10.64 59.77
C PRO A 23 -10.21 10.16 58.51
N LEU A 24 -10.03 8.86 58.38
CA LEU A 24 -9.46 8.20 57.21
C LEU A 24 -10.45 8.39 56.04
N VAL A 25 -10.36 9.52 55.34
CA VAL A 25 -11.05 9.70 54.07
C VAL A 25 -10.39 8.73 53.10
N SER A 26 -11.07 7.62 52.83
CA SER A 26 -10.72 6.71 51.75
C SER A 26 -10.88 7.48 50.45
N ILE A 27 -9.80 8.05 49.94
CA ILE A 27 -9.74 8.57 48.58
C ILE A 27 -9.78 7.34 47.67
N LEU A 28 -11.00 6.90 47.33
CA LEU A 28 -11.24 6.17 46.10
C LEU A 28 -10.84 7.13 44.98
N GLY A 29 -9.57 7.06 44.58
CA GLY A 29 -9.11 7.65 43.34
C GLY A 29 -9.90 7.01 42.22
N LEU A 30 -10.93 7.71 41.74
CA LEU A 30 -11.46 7.51 40.40
C LEU A 30 -10.28 7.73 39.47
N ALA A 31 -9.57 6.65 39.12
CA ALA A 31 -8.74 6.65 37.94
C ALA A 31 -9.69 7.01 36.80
N ALA A 32 -9.60 8.24 36.31
CA ALA A 32 -10.23 8.59 35.05
C ALA A 32 -9.82 7.51 34.04
N PRO A 33 -10.74 6.97 33.23
CA PRO A 33 -10.34 6.04 32.20
C PRO A 33 -9.27 6.77 31.39
N VAL A 34 -8.05 6.21 31.38
CA VAL A 34 -7.03 6.62 30.42
C VAL A 34 -7.71 6.37 29.08
N ALA A 35 -8.14 7.44 28.41
CA ALA A 35 -8.66 7.32 27.06
C ALA A 35 -7.61 6.54 26.28
N ALA A 36 -8.00 5.41 25.69
CA ALA A 36 -7.11 4.66 24.83
C ALA A 36 -6.51 5.65 23.84
N ALA A 37 -5.19 5.83 23.86
CA ALA A 37 -4.53 6.75 22.96
C ALA A 37 -4.91 6.33 21.53
N ASP A 38 -5.45 7.26 20.73
CA ASP A 38 -5.78 7.01 19.34
C ASP A 38 -4.49 6.62 18.62
N THR A 39 -4.37 5.35 18.22
CA THR A 39 -3.15 4.81 17.60
C THR A 39 -3.17 4.95 16.08
N LEU A 40 -4.26 5.44 15.49
CA LEU A 40 -4.44 5.49 14.05
C LEU A 40 -4.13 6.87 13.48
N VAL A 41 -3.73 6.89 12.22
CA VAL A 41 -3.67 8.13 11.44
C VAL A 41 -5.10 8.52 11.06
N ARG A 42 -5.43 9.79 11.23
CA ARG A 42 -6.74 10.36 10.90
C ARG A 42 -6.62 11.52 9.92
N ILE A 43 -7.74 11.91 9.32
CA ILE A 43 -7.81 13.05 8.43
C ILE A 43 -8.32 14.28 9.18
N GLU A 44 -7.59 15.39 9.08
CA GLU A 44 -8.06 16.72 9.48
C GLU A 44 -7.89 17.71 8.33
N GLY A 45 -9.03 18.12 7.76
CA GLY A 45 -9.06 18.89 6.53
C GLY A 45 -8.24 18.21 5.44
N ARG A 46 -7.21 18.91 4.96
CA ARG A 46 -6.31 18.42 3.90
C ARG A 46 -5.10 17.62 4.38
N ASN A 47 -5.02 17.27 5.67
CA ASN A 47 -3.83 16.67 6.27
C ASN A 47 -4.08 15.26 6.80
N PHE A 48 -3.03 14.44 6.72
CA PHE A 48 -2.91 13.18 7.46
C PHE A 48 -2.28 13.48 8.81
N ILE A 49 -2.97 13.16 9.91
CA ILE A 49 -2.53 13.49 11.27
C ILE A 49 -2.19 12.21 12.02
N ALA A 50 -0.94 12.11 12.49
CA ALA A 50 -0.46 11.02 13.32
C ALA A 50 -1.12 11.00 14.71
N PRO A 51 -1.03 9.87 15.43
CA PRO A 51 -1.42 9.76 16.85
C PRO A 51 -0.89 10.86 17.76
N ASP A 52 0.32 11.35 17.51
CA ASP A 52 0.97 12.40 18.31
C ASP A 52 0.52 13.83 17.92
N GLY A 53 -0.41 13.96 16.99
CA GLY A 53 -0.93 15.23 16.49
C GLY A 53 -0.09 15.88 15.38
N THR A 54 1.01 15.26 14.96
CA THR A 54 1.84 15.80 13.87
C THR A 54 1.27 15.48 12.49
N THR A 55 1.49 16.39 11.53
CA THR A 55 1.14 16.13 10.13
C THR A 55 2.15 15.15 9.52
N ILE A 56 1.64 14.07 8.91
CA ILE A 56 2.44 13.10 8.19
C ILE A 56 2.54 13.52 6.72
N HIS A 57 3.77 13.62 6.22
CA HIS A 57 4.05 13.71 4.79
C HIS A 57 4.31 12.31 4.24
N LEU A 58 3.37 11.75 3.48
CA LEU A 58 3.51 10.41 2.93
C LEU A 58 4.58 10.37 1.83
N LYS A 59 5.59 9.52 2.03
CA LYS A 59 6.69 9.24 1.10
C LYS A 59 6.71 7.75 0.84
N GLY A 60 6.10 7.37 -0.27
CA GLY A 60 5.74 6.00 -0.59
C GLY A 60 6.47 5.40 -1.78
N ILE A 61 6.50 4.07 -1.79
CA ILE A 61 6.87 3.29 -2.97
C ILE A 61 5.88 2.13 -3.15
N SER A 62 5.45 1.90 -4.39
CA SER A 62 4.56 0.79 -4.71
C SER A 62 5.36 -0.50 -4.89
N LEU A 63 4.86 -1.60 -4.31
CA LEU A 63 5.42 -2.94 -4.47
C LEU A 63 4.84 -3.62 -5.73
N GLY A 64 4.94 -2.92 -6.87
CA GLY A 64 4.45 -3.39 -8.16
C GLY A 64 5.17 -4.65 -8.64
N ASN A 65 4.57 -5.31 -9.63
CA ASN A 65 4.96 -6.62 -10.14
C ASN A 65 4.86 -7.81 -9.17
N TRP A 66 4.66 -7.59 -7.86
CA TRP A 66 4.78 -8.66 -6.87
C TRP A 66 3.53 -9.54 -6.80
N LEU A 67 2.45 -9.05 -6.18
CA LEU A 67 1.16 -9.74 -6.13
C LEU A 67 0.29 -9.43 -7.36
N MET A 68 0.71 -8.41 -8.13
CA MET A 68 0.10 -7.97 -9.36
C MET A 68 1.19 -7.83 -10.43
N PRO A 69 1.50 -8.91 -11.19
CA PRO A 69 2.51 -8.88 -12.23
C PRO A 69 2.04 -8.13 -13.48
N GLU A 70 2.94 -7.38 -14.10
CA GLU A 70 2.66 -6.60 -15.32
C GLU A 70 3.65 -6.92 -16.44
N GLY A 71 3.12 -7.11 -17.65
CA GLY A 71 3.90 -7.66 -18.77
C GLY A 71 5.16 -6.88 -19.11
N TYR A 72 5.06 -5.54 -19.12
CA TYR A 72 6.19 -4.68 -19.45
C TYR A 72 7.35 -4.82 -18.45
N MET A 73 7.05 -5.20 -17.20
CA MET A 73 8.05 -5.45 -16.17
C MET A 73 8.76 -6.80 -16.31
N PHE A 74 8.27 -7.66 -17.22
CA PHE A 74 8.97 -8.85 -17.73
C PHE A 74 9.58 -8.59 -19.11
N LYS A 75 9.49 -7.36 -19.64
CA LYS A 75 9.80 -6.97 -21.02
C LYS A 75 8.89 -7.60 -22.08
N PHE A 76 7.71 -8.08 -21.70
CA PHE A 76 6.69 -8.55 -22.64
C PHE A 76 5.95 -7.36 -23.26
N GLU A 77 5.66 -7.46 -24.55
CA GLU A 77 4.92 -6.44 -25.31
C GLU A 77 3.46 -6.83 -25.54
N VAL A 78 3.16 -8.12 -25.58
CA VAL A 78 1.83 -8.69 -25.88
C VAL A 78 1.18 -9.25 -24.62
N ALA A 79 1.92 -10.04 -23.84
CA ALA A 79 1.41 -10.63 -22.59
C ALA A 79 1.41 -9.59 -21.47
N LYS A 80 0.35 -8.77 -21.40
CA LYS A 80 0.27 -7.59 -20.51
C LYS A 80 -0.38 -7.88 -19.16
N SER A 81 -1.42 -8.71 -19.12
CA SER A 81 -2.18 -9.02 -17.90
C SER A 81 -1.61 -10.20 -17.12
N PRO A 82 -1.87 -10.32 -15.81
CA PRO A 82 -1.57 -11.50 -15.02
C PRO A 82 -1.98 -12.83 -15.70
N ARG A 83 -3.21 -12.96 -16.20
CA ARG A 83 -3.68 -14.16 -16.94
C ARG A 83 -2.82 -14.46 -18.17
N GLN A 84 -2.45 -13.43 -18.94
CA GLN A 84 -1.62 -13.61 -20.14
C GLN A 84 -0.20 -14.01 -19.78
N ILE A 85 0.37 -13.39 -18.74
CA ILE A 85 1.70 -13.69 -18.20
C ILE A 85 1.72 -15.13 -17.66
N PHE A 86 0.75 -15.51 -16.83
CA PHE A 86 0.64 -16.87 -16.29
C PHE A 86 0.50 -17.89 -17.42
N GLY A 87 -0.35 -17.63 -18.40
CA GLY A 87 -0.50 -18.49 -19.57
C GLY A 87 0.79 -18.60 -20.41
N ALA A 88 1.60 -17.54 -20.50
CA ALA A 88 2.90 -17.60 -21.15
C ALA A 88 3.87 -18.51 -20.38
N PHE A 89 3.92 -18.40 -19.05
CA PHE A 89 4.73 -19.28 -18.20
C PHE A 89 4.22 -20.74 -18.21
N ASP A 90 2.91 -20.98 -18.28
CA ASP A 90 2.34 -22.32 -18.41
C ASP A 90 2.78 -22.99 -19.72
N ARG A 91 2.74 -22.26 -20.85
CA ARG A 91 3.26 -22.76 -22.13
C ARG A 91 4.78 -22.99 -22.08
N LEU A 92 5.50 -22.08 -21.41
CA LEU A 92 6.96 -22.08 -21.32
C LEU A 92 7.52 -23.16 -20.39
N LEU A 93 6.84 -23.50 -19.29
CA LEU A 93 7.36 -24.39 -18.24
C LEU A 93 6.55 -25.67 -18.06
N GLY A 94 5.30 -25.68 -18.51
CA GLY A 94 4.29 -26.64 -18.08
C GLY A 94 3.66 -26.23 -16.74
N PRO A 95 2.41 -26.63 -16.48
CA PRO A 95 1.60 -26.08 -15.39
C PRO A 95 2.19 -26.31 -13.99
N GLU A 96 2.77 -27.49 -13.73
CA GLU A 96 3.35 -27.81 -12.43
C GLU A 96 4.57 -26.93 -12.11
N ARG A 97 5.48 -26.80 -13.08
CA ARG A 97 6.69 -25.98 -12.96
C ARG A 97 6.36 -24.49 -12.92
N ALA A 98 5.35 -24.04 -13.67
CA ALA A 98 4.86 -22.67 -13.60
C ALA A 98 4.26 -22.36 -12.22
N ALA A 99 3.46 -23.27 -11.64
CA ALA A 99 2.93 -23.09 -10.29
C ALA A 99 4.05 -23.01 -9.23
N ALA A 100 5.09 -23.84 -9.35
CA ALA A 100 6.26 -23.77 -8.48
C ALA A 100 7.03 -22.45 -8.65
N PHE A 101 7.24 -22.01 -9.90
CA PHE A 101 7.85 -20.72 -10.21
C PHE A 101 7.11 -19.57 -9.55
N TRP A 102 5.78 -19.51 -9.68
CA TRP A 102 4.99 -18.39 -9.15
C TRP A 102 4.96 -18.33 -7.63
N ARG A 103 4.93 -19.49 -6.95
CA ARG A 103 5.10 -19.54 -5.48
C ARG A 103 6.47 -18.99 -5.08
N GLN A 104 7.54 -19.51 -5.70
CA GLN A 104 8.90 -19.06 -5.41
C GLN A 104 9.10 -17.57 -5.74
N TYR A 105 8.54 -17.10 -6.85
CA TYR A 105 8.55 -15.70 -7.25
C TYR A 105 7.96 -14.82 -6.15
N ARG A 106 6.74 -15.12 -5.66
CA ARG A 106 6.10 -14.34 -4.61
C ARG A 106 6.85 -14.38 -3.28
N ASP A 107 7.44 -15.51 -2.92
CA ASP A 107 8.25 -15.63 -1.70
C ASP A 107 9.61 -14.89 -1.79
N THR A 108 10.11 -14.64 -3.01
CA THR A 108 11.44 -14.07 -3.23
C THR A 108 11.41 -12.58 -3.63
N TYR A 109 10.36 -12.13 -4.31
CA TYR A 109 10.32 -10.79 -4.91
C TYR A 109 10.34 -9.68 -3.87
N ILE A 110 9.58 -9.83 -2.78
CA ILE A 110 9.60 -8.94 -1.62
C ILE A 110 9.90 -9.76 -0.37
N THR A 111 10.93 -9.35 0.36
CA THR A 111 11.39 -9.98 1.60
C THR A 111 11.51 -8.95 2.73
N GLN A 112 11.83 -9.39 3.94
CA GLN A 112 12.08 -8.47 5.05
C GLN A 112 13.22 -7.49 4.76
N ASP A 113 14.24 -7.92 4.03
CA ASP A 113 15.40 -7.07 3.70
C ASP A 113 15.02 -5.93 2.75
N ASP A 114 14.08 -6.18 1.83
CA ASP A 114 13.49 -5.12 0.99
C ASP A 114 12.79 -4.06 1.84
N ILE A 115 11.95 -4.49 2.79
CA ILE A 115 11.19 -3.58 3.66
C ILE A 115 12.14 -2.78 4.58
N ARG A 116 13.18 -3.41 5.13
CA ARG A 116 14.22 -2.72 5.90
C ARG A 116 14.98 -1.71 5.05
N PHE A 117 15.31 -2.07 3.81
CA PHE A 117 15.99 -1.15 2.90
C PHE A 117 15.10 0.06 2.57
N ILE A 118 13.84 -0.17 2.20
CA ILE A 118 12.84 0.89 1.95
C ILE A 118 12.78 1.87 3.13
N LYS A 119 12.70 1.37 4.37
CA LYS A 119 12.76 2.24 5.54
C LYS A 119 14.08 3.00 5.65
N SER A 120 15.20 2.30 5.46
CA SER A 120 16.55 2.86 5.67
C SER A 120 16.89 4.03 4.75
N VAL A 121 16.28 4.08 3.56
CA VAL A 121 16.47 5.18 2.60
C VAL A 121 15.50 6.34 2.81
N GLY A 122 14.51 6.20 3.69
CA GLY A 122 13.66 7.31 4.14
C GLY A 122 12.22 7.28 3.64
N PHE A 123 11.76 6.19 3.00
CA PHE A 123 10.32 5.99 2.81
C PHE A 123 9.63 5.78 4.17
N ASN A 124 8.37 6.18 4.28
CA ASN A 124 7.56 5.96 5.48
C ASN A 124 6.31 5.10 5.23
N MET A 125 6.06 4.71 3.97
CA MET A 125 4.97 3.82 3.64
C MET A 125 5.27 2.97 2.39
N VAL A 126 4.55 1.86 2.25
CA VAL A 126 4.50 1.04 1.03
C VAL A 126 3.05 0.89 0.56
N ARG A 127 2.82 1.01 -0.75
CA ARG A 127 1.54 0.67 -1.39
C ARG A 127 1.65 -0.75 -1.96
N VAL A 128 0.67 -1.60 -1.68
CA VAL A 128 0.70 -3.04 -2.04
C VAL A 128 -0.45 -3.35 -3.00
N PRO A 129 -0.18 -3.36 -4.32
CA PRO A 129 -1.14 -3.79 -5.33
C PRO A 129 -1.60 -5.23 -5.09
N LEU A 130 -2.91 -5.43 -5.00
CA LEU A 130 -3.55 -6.72 -4.74
C LEU A 130 -4.29 -7.22 -5.98
N HIS A 131 -4.15 -8.52 -6.24
CA HIS A 131 -5.00 -9.22 -7.19
C HIS A 131 -6.04 -10.07 -6.44
N TYR A 132 -7.34 -9.87 -6.69
CA TYR A 132 -8.41 -10.52 -5.92
C TYR A 132 -8.30 -12.05 -5.86
N ARG A 133 -7.88 -12.71 -6.95
CA ARG A 133 -7.69 -14.17 -7.01
C ARG A 133 -6.66 -14.74 -6.03
N LEU A 134 -5.81 -13.90 -5.42
CA LEU A 134 -4.92 -14.36 -4.35
C LEU A 134 -5.62 -14.42 -2.99
N PHE A 135 -6.82 -13.85 -2.86
CA PHE A 135 -7.57 -13.71 -1.61
C PHE A 135 -8.95 -14.36 -1.65
N MET A 136 -9.48 -14.60 -2.85
CA MET A 136 -10.73 -15.32 -3.06
C MET A 136 -10.74 -16.12 -4.34
N THR A 137 -11.55 -17.19 -4.36
CA THR A 137 -11.96 -17.89 -5.57
C THR A 137 -13.04 -17.11 -6.32
N ASP A 138 -13.30 -17.48 -7.58
CA ASP A 138 -14.32 -16.81 -8.41
C ASP A 138 -15.74 -16.97 -7.82
N ASP A 139 -16.05 -18.01 -7.05
CA ASP A 139 -17.34 -18.14 -6.33
C ASP A 139 -17.43 -17.28 -5.05
N GLY A 140 -16.33 -16.64 -4.66
CA GLY A 140 -16.24 -15.74 -3.51
C GLY A 140 -15.89 -16.41 -2.19
N THR A 141 -15.37 -17.63 -2.20
CA THR A 141 -14.76 -18.23 -1.02
C THR A 141 -13.46 -17.49 -0.68
N MET A 142 -13.35 -16.95 0.54
CA MET A 142 -12.18 -16.20 1.00
C MET A 142 -11.04 -17.17 1.32
N THR A 143 -10.17 -17.39 0.35
CA THR A 143 -9.04 -18.31 0.44
C THR A 143 -7.96 -17.91 -0.55
N GLY A 144 -6.73 -18.38 -0.32
CA GLY A 144 -5.58 -18.15 -1.19
C GLY A 144 -4.35 -17.70 -0.42
N GLU A 145 -3.20 -17.77 -1.08
CA GLU A 145 -1.90 -17.45 -0.49
C GLU A 145 -1.70 -15.95 -0.21
N GLY A 146 -2.51 -15.08 -0.83
CA GLY A 146 -2.43 -13.63 -0.66
C GLY A 146 -2.60 -13.19 0.79
N TRP A 147 -3.42 -13.90 1.57
CA TRP A 147 -3.60 -13.62 3.01
C TRP A 147 -2.27 -13.74 3.77
N ALA A 148 -1.56 -14.85 3.61
CA ALA A 148 -0.29 -15.07 4.30
C ALA A 148 0.83 -14.14 3.80
N LEU A 149 0.83 -13.80 2.51
CA LEU A 149 1.79 -12.86 1.94
C LEU A 149 1.56 -11.43 2.44
N LEU A 150 0.30 -11.00 2.53
CA LEU A 150 -0.08 -9.69 3.04
C LEU A 150 0.20 -9.57 4.55
N ASP A 151 -0.13 -10.60 5.35
CA ASP A 151 0.24 -10.63 6.77
C ASP A 151 1.75 -10.46 6.97
N ARG A 152 2.54 -11.15 6.14
CA ARG A 152 4.00 -11.16 6.23
C ARG A 152 4.58 -9.78 5.97
N VAL A 153 4.18 -9.11 4.89
CA VAL A 153 4.67 -7.76 4.58
C VAL A 153 4.19 -6.72 5.58
N ILE A 154 2.97 -6.84 6.11
CA ILE A 154 2.47 -5.98 7.19
C ILE A 154 3.30 -6.18 8.46
N GLY A 155 3.63 -7.43 8.83
CA GLY A 155 4.51 -7.71 9.97
C GLY A 155 5.90 -7.10 9.81
N TRP A 156 6.49 -7.17 8.62
CA TRP A 156 7.78 -6.54 8.33
C TRP A 156 7.70 -5.00 8.34
N ALA A 157 6.62 -4.43 7.82
CA ALA A 157 6.40 -3.00 7.81
C ALA A 157 6.23 -2.46 9.24
N ALA A 158 5.45 -3.16 10.08
CA ALA A 158 5.28 -2.86 11.50
C ALA A 158 6.63 -2.84 12.24
N ALA A 159 7.43 -3.90 12.05
CA ALA A 159 8.76 -3.99 12.65
C ALA A 159 9.75 -2.91 12.16
N SER A 160 9.49 -2.29 11.01
CA SER A 160 10.33 -1.24 10.42
C SER A 160 9.76 0.17 10.63
N GLY A 161 8.59 0.31 11.26
CA GLY A 161 7.89 1.60 11.37
C GLY A 161 7.53 2.20 10.01
N LEU A 162 7.00 1.36 9.10
CA LEU A 162 6.41 1.75 7.83
C LEU A 162 4.90 1.54 7.88
N TYR A 163 4.16 2.44 7.24
CA TYR A 163 2.75 2.22 6.97
C TYR A 163 2.53 1.37 5.71
N VAL A 164 1.36 0.74 5.60
CA VAL A 164 0.94 -0.06 4.45
C VAL A 164 -0.40 0.46 3.91
N ILE A 165 -0.49 0.68 2.60
CA ILE A 165 -1.76 0.86 1.89
C ILE A 165 -2.00 -0.39 1.03
N PRO A 166 -2.89 -1.31 1.40
CA PRO A 166 -3.41 -2.31 0.49
C PRO A 166 -4.24 -1.61 -0.60
N ASP A 167 -3.94 -1.92 -1.86
CA ASP A 167 -4.57 -1.35 -3.05
C ASP A 167 -5.21 -2.46 -3.88
N LEU A 168 -6.53 -2.42 -4.12
CA LEU A 168 -7.15 -3.44 -4.96
C LEU A 168 -6.91 -3.11 -6.45
N HIS A 169 -5.88 -3.73 -6.99
CA HIS A 169 -5.35 -3.45 -8.31
C HIS A 169 -6.05 -4.25 -9.43
N ALA A 170 -6.49 -5.47 -9.11
CA ALA A 170 -7.43 -6.24 -9.93
C ALA A 170 -8.62 -6.64 -9.08
N ALA A 171 -9.78 -6.03 -9.36
CA ALA A 171 -11.04 -6.42 -8.77
C ALA A 171 -11.73 -7.55 -9.56
N PRO A 172 -12.63 -8.34 -8.94
CA PRO A 172 -13.55 -9.19 -9.67
C PRO A 172 -14.21 -8.46 -10.84
N GLY A 173 -14.20 -9.05 -12.03
CA GLY A 173 -14.76 -8.47 -13.25
C GLY A 173 -13.91 -7.38 -13.95
N GLY A 174 -12.86 -6.85 -13.30
CA GLY A 174 -12.06 -5.72 -13.81
C GLY A 174 -12.78 -4.38 -13.69
N GLN A 175 -12.06 -3.36 -13.23
CA GLN A 175 -12.57 -2.02 -12.95
C GLN A 175 -12.20 -0.98 -14.01
N THR A 176 -11.11 -1.17 -14.73
CA THR A 176 -10.62 -0.24 -15.75
C THR A 176 -11.24 -0.54 -17.10
N GLY A 177 -11.35 -1.83 -17.40
CA GLY A 177 -11.78 -2.31 -18.72
C GLY A 177 -10.64 -2.38 -19.72
N ILE A 178 -9.41 -2.59 -19.24
CA ILE A 178 -8.25 -2.98 -20.04
C ILE A 178 -7.35 -3.92 -19.27
N ASN A 179 -6.47 -4.60 -20.00
CA ASN A 179 -5.72 -5.76 -19.53
C ASN A 179 -4.92 -5.58 -18.23
N HIS A 180 -4.52 -4.38 -17.81
CA HIS A 180 -3.72 -4.25 -16.58
C HIS A 180 -4.49 -4.64 -15.31
N ASP A 181 -5.84 -4.63 -15.32
CA ASP A 181 -6.67 -5.05 -14.18
C ASP A 181 -7.03 -6.56 -14.21
N ASP A 182 -6.44 -7.32 -15.14
CA ASP A 182 -6.74 -8.73 -15.47
C ASP A 182 -8.21 -9.03 -15.85
N GLY A 183 -8.98 -7.99 -16.11
CA GLY A 183 -10.35 -8.04 -16.60
C GLY A 183 -10.43 -8.48 -18.07
N PRO A 184 -11.64 -8.73 -18.58
CA PRO A 184 -11.87 -9.23 -19.94
C PRO A 184 -11.84 -8.14 -21.02
N GLY A 185 -11.27 -6.96 -20.74
CA GLY A 185 -11.27 -5.81 -21.66
C GLY A 185 -12.54 -4.95 -21.60
N TYR A 186 -13.36 -5.12 -20.57
CA TYR A 186 -14.51 -4.28 -20.28
C TYR A 186 -14.70 -4.20 -18.75
N PRO A 187 -15.11 -3.05 -18.17
CA PRO A 187 -15.11 -2.88 -16.72
C PRO A 187 -16.36 -3.52 -16.09
N LEU A 188 -16.45 -4.86 -16.16
CA LEU A 188 -17.63 -5.64 -15.76
C LEU A 188 -17.98 -5.47 -14.29
N MET A 189 -17.03 -5.10 -13.44
CA MET A 189 -17.29 -4.80 -12.03
C MET A 189 -18.46 -3.81 -11.86
N PHE A 190 -18.59 -2.81 -12.75
CA PHE A 190 -19.68 -1.82 -12.68
C PHE A 190 -20.99 -2.26 -13.33
N TYR A 191 -21.00 -3.36 -14.08
CA TYR A 191 -22.17 -3.87 -14.81
C TYR A 191 -22.75 -5.15 -14.23
N VAL A 192 -21.91 -5.96 -13.59
CA VAL A 192 -22.27 -7.28 -13.07
C VAL A 192 -22.44 -7.16 -11.55
N PRO A 193 -23.67 -7.27 -11.01
CA PRO A 193 -23.91 -7.16 -9.57
C PRO A 193 -23.06 -8.11 -8.74
N ARG A 194 -22.88 -9.36 -9.21
CA ARG A 194 -22.03 -10.37 -8.57
C ARG A 194 -20.60 -9.87 -8.36
N ASP A 195 -19.97 -9.31 -9.38
CA ASP A 195 -18.55 -8.91 -9.33
C ASP A 195 -18.37 -7.71 -8.38
N ARG A 196 -19.32 -6.78 -8.41
CA ARG A 196 -19.40 -5.68 -7.45
C ARG A 196 -19.54 -6.18 -6.01
N ASP A 197 -20.42 -7.15 -5.79
CA ASP A 197 -20.69 -7.69 -4.44
C ASP A 197 -19.53 -8.54 -3.93
N LEU A 198 -18.85 -9.29 -4.79
CA LEU A 198 -17.58 -9.95 -4.47
C LEU A 198 -16.52 -8.95 -4.01
N THR A 199 -16.41 -7.81 -4.70
CA THR A 199 -15.46 -6.75 -4.34
C THR A 199 -15.77 -6.15 -2.96
N VAL A 200 -17.04 -5.86 -2.67
CA VAL A 200 -17.48 -5.39 -1.34
C VAL A 200 -17.18 -6.43 -0.25
N ARG A 201 -17.44 -7.72 -0.53
CA ARG A 201 -17.12 -8.82 0.41
C ARG A 201 -15.62 -8.94 0.66
N LEU A 202 -14.78 -8.79 -0.37
CA LEU A 202 -13.33 -8.81 -0.23
C LEU A 202 -12.85 -7.72 0.72
N TRP A 203 -13.29 -6.49 0.48
CA TRP A 203 -12.88 -5.34 1.28
C TRP A 203 -13.32 -5.46 2.73
N ARG A 204 -14.54 -5.95 2.98
CA ARG A 204 -14.99 -6.26 4.34
C ARG A 204 -14.08 -7.29 5.01
N ALA A 205 -13.68 -8.35 4.31
CA ALA A 205 -12.82 -9.40 4.84
C ALA A 205 -11.40 -8.89 5.15
N ILE A 206 -10.81 -8.11 4.24
CA ILE A 206 -9.50 -7.45 4.44
C ILE A 206 -9.57 -6.50 5.64
N ALA A 207 -10.58 -5.63 5.69
CA ALA A 207 -10.75 -4.69 6.78
C ALA A 207 -10.96 -5.38 8.14
N ALA A 208 -11.78 -6.43 8.19
CA ALA A 208 -12.00 -7.20 9.42
C ALA A 208 -10.72 -7.87 9.92
N ARG A 209 -9.86 -8.37 9.01
CA ARG A 209 -8.59 -9.01 9.37
C ARG A 209 -7.60 -8.03 9.99
N TYR A 210 -7.56 -6.79 9.51
CA TYR A 210 -6.58 -5.78 9.94
C TYR A 210 -7.19 -4.64 10.77
N ALA A 211 -8.42 -4.80 11.24
CA ALA A 211 -9.11 -3.82 12.06
C ALA A 211 -8.25 -3.43 13.27
N GLY A 212 -8.11 -2.12 13.50
CA GLY A 212 -7.31 -1.56 14.60
C GLY A 212 -5.78 -1.73 14.46
N ASN A 213 -5.24 -2.41 13.45
CA ASN A 213 -3.79 -2.48 13.25
C ASN A 213 -3.25 -1.12 12.76
N PRO A 214 -2.39 -0.41 13.52
CA PRO A 214 -1.90 0.92 13.16
C PRO A 214 -0.93 0.93 11.98
N THR A 215 -0.42 -0.24 11.58
CA THR A 215 0.48 -0.39 10.42
C THR A 215 -0.27 -0.13 9.11
N ILE A 216 -1.56 -0.44 9.05
CA ILE A 216 -2.37 -0.10 7.87
C ILE A 216 -2.61 1.41 7.91
N LEU A 217 -2.25 2.17 6.88
CA LEU A 217 -2.64 3.58 6.81
C LEU A 217 -4.11 3.71 6.42
N GLY A 218 -4.49 2.97 5.39
CA GLY A 218 -5.83 2.96 4.84
C GLY A 218 -5.96 1.99 3.69
N TYR A 219 -7.16 1.91 3.13
CA TYR A 219 -7.49 0.99 2.04
C TYR A 219 -7.74 1.79 0.75
N ASP A 220 -6.98 1.50 -0.32
CA ASP A 220 -7.16 2.09 -1.64
C ASP A 220 -8.10 1.20 -2.47
N ILE A 221 -9.35 1.66 -2.59
CA ILE A 221 -10.49 0.79 -2.89
C ILE A 221 -10.42 0.16 -4.28
N LEU A 222 -9.91 0.90 -5.26
CA LEU A 222 -9.72 0.45 -6.63
C LEU A 222 -8.56 1.21 -7.26
N ASN A 223 -7.71 0.48 -7.95
CA ASN A 223 -6.75 1.08 -8.86
C ASN A 223 -7.41 1.49 -10.18
N GLU A 224 -7.14 2.71 -10.64
CA GLU A 224 -7.41 3.17 -12.02
C GLU A 224 -8.81 2.84 -12.62
N PRO A 225 -9.92 2.99 -11.88
CA PRO A 225 -11.22 2.64 -12.42
C PRO A 225 -11.56 3.45 -13.67
N ILE A 226 -12.20 2.79 -14.64
CA ILE A 226 -12.73 3.36 -15.88
C ILE A 226 -11.63 3.91 -16.79
N ALA A 227 -11.37 3.29 -17.94
CA ALA A 227 -10.55 3.92 -18.98
C ALA A 227 -11.29 5.12 -19.64
N PRO A 228 -10.57 6.14 -20.16
CA PRO A 228 -11.16 7.38 -20.69
C PRO A 228 -11.95 7.22 -21.99
N TYR A 229 -11.92 6.04 -22.61
CA TYR A 229 -12.61 5.73 -23.88
C TYR A 229 -13.80 4.77 -23.73
N HIS A 230 -14.15 4.38 -22.50
CA HIS A 230 -15.41 3.66 -22.24
C HIS A 230 -16.58 4.65 -22.11
N ASP A 231 -17.78 4.16 -21.79
CA ASP A 231 -18.94 5.01 -21.46
C ASP A 231 -18.72 5.73 -20.13
N VAL A 232 -17.90 6.77 -20.17
CA VAL A 232 -17.47 7.56 -19.01
C VAL A 232 -18.67 8.18 -18.30
N ALA A 233 -19.69 8.64 -19.02
CA ALA A 233 -20.86 9.28 -18.41
C ALA A 233 -21.61 8.28 -17.50
N THR A 234 -21.93 7.10 -18.01
CA THR A 234 -22.61 6.05 -17.23
C THR A 234 -21.73 5.51 -16.10
N LEU A 235 -20.45 5.26 -16.39
CA LEU A 235 -19.54 4.64 -15.42
C LEU A 235 -19.17 5.60 -14.28
N ASN A 236 -18.95 6.88 -14.56
CA ASN A 236 -18.68 7.88 -13.52
C ASN A 236 -19.86 7.98 -12.54
N ALA A 237 -21.09 7.94 -13.03
CA ALA A 237 -22.29 7.95 -12.18
C ALA A 237 -22.40 6.72 -11.25
N ARG A 238 -21.65 5.64 -11.52
CA ARG A 238 -21.63 4.40 -10.72
C ARG A 238 -20.47 4.32 -9.73
N LEU A 239 -19.42 5.13 -9.90
CA LEU A 239 -18.19 5.00 -9.11
C LEU A 239 -18.39 5.42 -7.64
N GLU A 240 -18.88 6.63 -7.39
CA GLU A 240 -19.09 7.10 -6.01
C GLU A 240 -20.15 6.26 -5.25
N PRO A 241 -21.30 5.87 -5.85
CA PRO A 241 -22.23 4.94 -5.20
C PRO A 241 -21.59 3.60 -4.84
N PHE A 242 -20.67 3.08 -5.66
CA PHE A 242 -19.93 1.87 -5.34
C PHE A 242 -18.98 2.10 -4.16
N TYR A 243 -18.21 3.19 -4.14
CA TYR A 243 -17.33 3.54 -3.03
C TYR A 243 -18.06 3.74 -1.72
N LYS A 244 -19.28 4.30 -1.74
CA LYS A 244 -20.15 4.38 -0.56
C LYS A 244 -20.44 2.99 0.01
N ARG A 245 -20.81 2.01 -0.83
CA ARG A 245 -21.07 0.62 -0.41
C ARG A 245 -19.83 -0.06 0.17
N VAL A 246 -18.67 0.11 -0.46
CA VAL A 246 -17.42 -0.47 0.05
C VAL A 246 -17.02 0.17 1.38
N THR A 247 -17.12 1.50 1.47
CA THR A 247 -16.82 2.25 2.70
C THR A 247 -17.73 1.79 3.83
N GLU A 248 -19.04 1.67 3.61
CA GLU A 248 -19.97 1.15 4.61
C GLU A 248 -19.59 -0.25 5.10
N ALA A 249 -19.22 -1.15 4.17
CA ALA A 249 -18.78 -2.49 4.51
C ALA A 249 -17.50 -2.50 5.35
N ILE A 250 -16.51 -1.66 5.00
CA ILE A 250 -15.27 -1.47 5.78
C ILE A 250 -15.62 -0.91 7.17
N ARG A 251 -16.42 0.16 7.23
CA ARG A 251 -16.76 0.86 8.48
C ARG A 251 -17.48 -0.01 9.49
N SER A 252 -18.23 -1.01 9.02
CA SER A 252 -18.89 -1.97 9.90
C SER A 252 -17.94 -2.91 10.67
N VAL A 253 -16.64 -2.92 10.34
CA VAL A 253 -15.61 -3.75 10.99
C VAL A 253 -14.33 -2.99 11.35
N ASP A 254 -14.00 -1.89 10.66
CA ASP A 254 -12.84 -1.01 10.88
C ASP A 254 -13.29 0.47 10.76
N PRO A 255 -14.04 0.99 11.76
CA PRO A 255 -14.81 2.24 11.65
C PRO A 255 -13.97 3.51 11.44
N ASP A 256 -12.71 3.53 11.88
CA ASP A 256 -11.90 4.76 11.88
C ASP A 256 -10.83 4.80 10.78
N ARG A 257 -10.64 3.72 10.01
CA ARG A 257 -9.58 3.62 9.00
C ARG A 257 -9.65 4.68 7.89
N ILE A 258 -8.54 5.13 7.33
CA ILE A 258 -8.59 5.95 6.10
C ILE A 258 -9.07 5.10 4.91
N VAL A 259 -9.97 5.65 4.10
CA VAL A 259 -10.37 5.06 2.83
C VAL A 259 -9.91 5.97 1.69
N PHE A 260 -9.05 5.45 0.82
CA PHE A 260 -8.55 6.15 -0.35
C PHE A 260 -9.48 5.87 -1.54
N LEU A 261 -9.94 6.95 -2.17
CA LEU A 261 -10.89 6.93 -3.28
C LEU A 261 -10.17 7.36 -4.56
N ALA A 262 -9.86 6.39 -5.41
CA ALA A 262 -9.21 6.66 -6.67
C ALA A 262 -10.17 7.29 -7.67
N GLY A 263 -9.73 8.34 -8.36
CA GLY A 263 -10.49 8.97 -9.44
C GLY A 263 -10.84 8.01 -10.58
N GLY A 264 -11.80 8.39 -11.42
CA GLY A 264 -12.03 7.70 -12.69
C GLY A 264 -11.01 8.08 -13.77
N GLN A 265 -11.11 7.47 -14.94
CA GLN A 265 -10.26 7.77 -16.10
C GLN A 265 -8.79 7.49 -15.76
N TRP A 266 -8.50 6.25 -15.35
CA TRP A 266 -7.18 5.86 -14.81
C TRP A 266 -6.73 6.74 -13.65
N SER A 267 -7.64 7.01 -12.72
CA SER A 267 -7.35 7.85 -11.56
C SER A 267 -6.90 9.27 -11.90
N SER A 268 -7.23 9.80 -13.08
CA SER A 268 -6.83 11.16 -13.48
C SER A 268 -7.93 12.22 -13.31
N SER A 269 -9.14 11.80 -12.94
CA SER A 269 -10.33 12.66 -12.88
C SER A 269 -11.13 12.44 -11.60
N PHE A 270 -11.50 13.54 -10.94
CA PHE A 270 -12.42 13.56 -9.78
C PHE A 270 -13.83 14.05 -10.13
N ALA A 271 -14.16 14.15 -11.43
CA ALA A 271 -15.42 14.73 -11.89
C ALA A 271 -16.68 13.96 -11.43
N MET A 272 -16.52 12.73 -10.94
CA MET A 272 -17.61 11.89 -10.42
C MET A 272 -17.89 12.08 -8.94
N PHE A 273 -17.03 12.76 -8.20
CA PHE A 273 -17.16 12.91 -6.76
C PHE A 273 -17.94 14.18 -6.40
N GLY A 274 -18.82 14.04 -5.41
CA GLY A 274 -19.40 15.17 -4.70
C GLY A 274 -18.64 15.48 -3.41
N PRO A 275 -19.28 16.20 -2.46
CA PRO A 275 -18.75 16.38 -1.12
C PRO A 275 -18.44 15.03 -0.43
N PRO A 276 -17.44 14.99 0.46
CA PRO A 276 -17.07 13.76 1.17
C PRO A 276 -18.28 13.18 1.90
N PHE A 277 -18.57 11.91 1.61
CA PHE A 277 -19.76 11.23 2.14
C PHE A 277 -19.51 10.52 3.48
N ALA A 278 -18.27 10.53 3.97
CA ALA A 278 -17.86 9.92 5.23
C ALA A 278 -16.63 10.65 5.80
N LYS A 279 -16.33 10.40 7.08
CA LYS A 279 -15.06 10.82 7.70
C LYS A 279 -13.90 9.94 7.22
N ASN A 280 -12.67 10.45 7.39
CA ASN A 280 -11.43 9.76 7.03
C ASN A 280 -11.42 9.25 5.58
N LEU A 281 -11.86 10.11 4.66
CA LEU A 281 -11.70 9.88 3.22
C LEU A 281 -10.47 10.65 2.72
N ALA A 282 -9.69 10.00 1.87
CA ALA A 282 -8.61 10.62 1.10
C ALA A 282 -8.83 10.35 -0.39
N TYR A 283 -8.40 11.26 -1.24
CA TYR A 283 -8.63 11.14 -2.69
C TYR A 283 -7.30 10.89 -3.39
N THR A 284 -7.21 9.77 -4.10
CA THR A 284 -5.98 9.37 -4.79
C THR A 284 -6.11 9.56 -6.30
N TYR A 285 -5.05 10.09 -6.91
CA TYR A 285 -4.96 10.25 -8.35
C TYR A 285 -3.60 9.81 -8.86
N HIS A 286 -3.55 9.42 -10.13
CA HIS A 286 -2.33 8.98 -10.80
C HIS A 286 -1.92 10.00 -11.86
N SER A 287 -0.62 10.19 -12.01
CA SER A 287 -0.11 11.11 -13.03
C SER A 287 1.29 10.71 -13.48
N PHE A 288 1.36 10.21 -14.70
CA PHE A 288 2.60 9.84 -15.36
C PHE A 288 2.91 10.86 -16.46
N TRP A 289 4.18 11.25 -16.55
CA TRP A 289 4.73 12.03 -17.67
C TRP A 289 4.03 13.38 -17.92
N ALA A 290 3.33 13.89 -16.92
CA ALA A 290 2.65 15.17 -16.98
C ALA A 290 3.64 16.34 -16.91
N SER A 291 3.17 17.53 -17.27
CA SER A 291 3.88 18.78 -17.00
C SER A 291 4.16 18.92 -15.50
N THR A 292 5.39 19.29 -15.14
CA THR A 292 5.78 19.55 -13.74
C THR A 292 5.41 20.96 -13.26
N LYS A 293 4.45 21.61 -13.92
CA LYS A 293 3.90 22.93 -13.56
C LYS A 293 2.57 22.76 -12.84
N ARG A 294 2.24 23.70 -11.95
CA ARG A 294 1.02 23.69 -11.13
C ARG A 294 -0.28 23.43 -11.91
N ASP A 295 -0.39 23.94 -13.14
CA ASP A 295 -1.60 23.77 -13.96
C ASP A 295 -1.96 22.30 -14.22
N SER A 296 -0.98 21.38 -14.22
CA SER A 296 -1.23 19.95 -14.42
C SER A 296 -2.02 19.31 -13.28
N ILE A 297 -1.92 19.87 -12.07
CA ILE A 297 -2.62 19.37 -10.87
C ILE A 297 -3.74 20.31 -10.39
N GLN A 298 -3.99 21.42 -11.10
CA GLN A 298 -4.89 22.48 -10.63
C GLN A 298 -6.31 21.97 -10.33
N ARG A 299 -6.84 21.05 -11.15
CA ARG A 299 -8.17 20.49 -10.94
C ARG A 299 -8.27 19.72 -9.62
N HIS A 300 -7.24 18.95 -9.27
CA HIS A 300 -7.18 18.22 -8.00
C HIS A 300 -7.04 19.19 -6.82
N LEU A 301 -6.20 20.23 -6.95
CA LEU A 301 -6.07 21.28 -5.93
C LEU A 301 -7.40 22.01 -5.67
N ASN A 302 -8.15 22.32 -6.73
CA ASN A 302 -9.47 22.95 -6.61
C ASN A 302 -10.46 22.04 -5.87
N PHE A 303 -10.47 20.75 -6.19
CA PHE A 303 -11.32 19.77 -5.50
C PHE A 303 -10.98 19.67 -4.01
N ALA A 304 -9.69 19.53 -3.67
CA ALA A 304 -9.22 19.47 -2.29
C ALA A 304 -9.55 20.73 -1.49
N ALA A 305 -9.44 21.91 -2.11
CA ALA A 305 -9.79 23.18 -1.48
C ALA A 305 -11.31 23.35 -1.31
N LEU A 306 -12.10 22.92 -2.29
CA LEU A 306 -13.57 23.02 -2.25
C LEU A 306 -14.17 22.12 -1.18
N HIS A 307 -13.60 20.94 -0.97
CA HIS A 307 -14.16 19.91 -0.10
C HIS A 307 -13.39 19.71 1.22
N ASP A 308 -12.27 20.41 1.41
CA ASP A 308 -11.38 20.29 2.56
C ASP A 308 -10.94 18.84 2.84
N VAL A 309 -10.38 18.20 1.82
CA VAL A 309 -9.97 16.79 1.83
C VAL A 309 -8.53 16.61 1.36
N PRO A 310 -7.79 15.62 1.90
CA PRO A 310 -6.41 15.40 1.52
C PRO A 310 -6.31 14.73 0.15
N LEU A 311 -5.23 15.06 -0.55
CA LEU A 311 -4.84 14.40 -1.80
C LEU A 311 -3.70 13.43 -1.56
N PHE A 312 -3.67 12.37 -2.36
CA PHE A 312 -2.58 11.42 -2.45
C PHE A 312 -2.24 11.18 -3.92
N LEU A 313 -0.97 11.32 -4.30
CA LEU A 313 -0.48 10.90 -5.61
C LEU A 313 -0.16 9.41 -5.53
N GLY A 314 -1.12 8.56 -5.85
CA GLY A 314 -1.04 7.10 -5.66
C GLY A 314 -0.01 6.43 -6.55
N GLU A 315 0.18 6.96 -7.77
CA GLU A 315 1.19 6.49 -8.71
C GLU A 315 1.73 7.62 -9.60
N THR A 316 3.04 7.56 -9.83
CA THR A 316 3.79 8.45 -10.72
C THR A 316 5.20 7.88 -10.96
N GLY A 317 5.94 8.39 -11.94
CA GLY A 317 7.33 7.99 -12.19
C GLY A 317 7.58 7.55 -13.62
N GLU A 318 8.40 6.51 -13.78
CA GLU A 318 8.71 5.86 -15.07
C GLU A 318 9.22 6.82 -16.16
N LEU A 319 10.05 7.82 -15.81
CA LEU A 319 10.61 8.78 -16.79
C LEU A 319 12.10 9.08 -16.59
N THR A 320 12.43 10.22 -16.01
CA THR A 320 13.80 10.65 -15.72
C THR A 320 13.91 11.11 -14.28
N ASP A 321 15.10 11.03 -13.71
CA ASP A 321 15.38 11.52 -12.35
C ASP A 321 15.04 13.02 -12.23
N GLU A 322 15.36 13.83 -13.24
CA GLU A 322 15.02 15.26 -13.25
C GLU A 322 13.50 15.50 -13.18
N TRP A 323 12.73 14.72 -13.94
CA TRP A 323 11.28 14.83 -13.92
C TRP A 323 10.71 14.38 -12.57
N ASN A 324 11.19 13.26 -12.03
CA ASN A 324 10.79 12.76 -10.71
C ASN A 324 11.02 13.82 -9.63
N GLU A 325 12.19 14.47 -9.63
CA GLU A 325 12.50 15.52 -8.66
C GLU A 325 11.54 16.70 -8.77
N ARG A 326 11.37 17.24 -9.98
CA ARG A 326 10.48 18.38 -10.22
C ARG A 326 9.03 18.05 -9.85
N PHE A 327 8.55 16.87 -10.23
CA PHE A 327 7.18 16.45 -9.98
C PHE A 327 6.93 16.17 -8.50
N ARG A 328 7.86 15.48 -7.81
CA ARG A 328 7.81 15.32 -6.35
C ARG A 328 7.75 16.66 -5.63
N ARG A 329 8.65 17.60 -5.96
CA ARG A 329 8.70 18.92 -5.32
C ARG A 329 7.40 19.70 -5.54
N LEU A 330 6.78 19.60 -6.72
CA LEU A 330 5.47 20.20 -6.99
C LEU A 330 4.41 19.67 -6.00
N HIS A 331 4.37 18.36 -5.77
CA HIS A 331 3.40 17.75 -4.86
C HIS A 331 3.68 18.11 -3.39
N GLU A 332 4.95 18.04 -2.96
CA GLU A 332 5.35 18.43 -1.60
C GLU A 332 5.05 19.91 -1.30
N THR A 333 5.25 20.81 -2.27
CA THR A 333 4.91 22.24 -2.14
C THR A 333 3.42 22.47 -1.85
N HIS A 334 2.56 21.54 -2.29
CA HIS A 334 1.13 21.58 -2.06
C HIS A 334 0.66 20.62 -0.94
N GLY A 335 1.58 20.05 -0.16
CA GLY A 335 1.27 19.13 0.93
C GLY A 335 0.74 17.77 0.48
N ILE A 336 0.92 17.41 -0.79
CA ILE A 336 0.43 16.15 -1.36
C ILE A 336 1.47 15.06 -1.13
N GLY A 337 1.09 14.04 -0.38
CA GLY A 337 1.88 12.82 -0.23
C GLY A 337 1.87 11.98 -1.51
N TRP A 338 2.85 11.10 -1.68
CA TRP A 338 3.06 10.39 -2.95
C TRP A 338 3.48 8.94 -2.74
N SER A 339 3.21 8.09 -3.74
CA SER A 339 3.82 6.77 -3.92
C SER A 339 4.31 6.64 -5.36
N PHE A 340 5.63 6.44 -5.53
CA PHE A 340 6.20 6.26 -6.87
C PHE A 340 6.04 4.82 -7.36
N TRP A 341 5.85 4.68 -8.67
CA TRP A 341 5.82 3.42 -9.39
C TRP A 341 7.17 3.23 -10.09
N THR A 342 7.96 2.20 -9.77
CA THR A 342 7.74 1.13 -8.78
C THR A 342 9.03 0.75 -8.04
N TYR A 343 8.95 -0.10 -7.00
CA TYR A 343 10.10 -0.52 -6.20
C TYR A 343 11.11 -1.40 -6.97
N LYS A 344 10.62 -2.40 -7.71
CA LYS A 344 11.45 -3.33 -8.50
C LYS A 344 10.91 -3.50 -9.90
N ASN A 345 11.80 -3.46 -10.90
CA ASN A 345 11.46 -3.75 -12.29
C ASN A 345 12.67 -4.34 -13.03
N LEU A 346 12.42 -5.19 -14.03
CA LEU A 346 13.45 -5.82 -14.84
C LEU A 346 14.19 -4.79 -15.67
N ASP A 347 15.51 -4.75 -15.51
CA ASP A 347 16.45 -4.05 -16.39
C ASP A 347 15.97 -2.68 -16.85
N THR A 348 15.85 -1.77 -15.89
CA THR A 348 15.41 -0.39 -16.13
C THR A 348 16.09 0.58 -15.15
N PRO A 349 16.39 1.82 -15.57
CA PRO A 349 16.84 2.86 -14.64
C PRO A 349 15.70 3.51 -13.84
N SER A 350 14.43 3.30 -14.23
CA SER A 350 13.27 4.05 -13.73
C SER A 350 12.60 3.46 -12.47
N THR A 351 13.35 2.76 -11.62
CA THR A 351 12.86 2.05 -10.43
C THR A 351 13.88 2.15 -9.29
N VAL A 352 13.50 1.82 -8.05
CA VAL A 352 14.45 1.81 -6.92
C VAL A 352 15.49 0.69 -7.07
N VAL A 353 15.06 -0.52 -7.41
CA VAL A 353 15.92 -1.69 -7.59
C VAL A 353 15.71 -2.30 -8.97
N SER A 354 16.73 -2.19 -9.83
CA SER A 354 16.72 -2.78 -11.16
C SER A 354 17.12 -4.26 -11.06
N ILE A 355 16.27 -5.15 -11.54
CA ILE A 355 16.59 -6.59 -11.60
C ILE A 355 17.51 -6.83 -12.81
N PRO A 356 18.62 -7.56 -12.66
CA PRO A 356 19.50 -7.90 -13.79
C PRO A 356 18.74 -8.72 -14.84
N ARG A 357 18.99 -8.44 -16.13
CA ARG A 357 18.39 -9.21 -17.22
C ARG A 357 19.05 -10.60 -17.32
N PRO A 358 18.28 -11.70 -17.26
CA PRO A 358 18.82 -13.04 -17.47
C PRO A 358 19.41 -13.24 -18.88
N ALA A 359 20.42 -14.09 -18.99
CA ALA A 359 20.95 -14.54 -20.26
C ALA A 359 19.89 -15.35 -21.03
N GLY A 360 19.64 -14.99 -22.29
CA GLY A 360 18.61 -15.63 -23.11
C GLY A 360 17.18 -15.14 -22.84
N TRP A 361 16.98 -14.11 -21.99
CA TRP A 361 15.64 -13.59 -21.69
C TRP A 361 14.88 -13.10 -22.94
N ALA A 362 15.59 -12.62 -23.96
CA ALA A 362 14.98 -12.22 -25.24
C ALA A 362 14.23 -13.39 -25.92
N GLU A 363 14.69 -14.62 -25.77
CA GLU A 363 13.99 -15.80 -26.30
C GLU A 363 12.72 -16.11 -25.51
N ILE A 364 12.75 -15.88 -24.20
CA ILE A 364 11.57 -16.01 -23.32
C ILE A 364 10.51 -14.98 -23.72
N VAL A 365 10.92 -13.73 -23.91
CA VAL A 365 10.06 -12.64 -24.38
C VAL A 365 9.47 -12.96 -25.75
N ALA A 366 10.30 -13.39 -26.71
CA ALA A 366 9.84 -13.73 -28.05
C ALA A 366 8.79 -14.86 -28.04
N TYR A 367 8.99 -15.89 -27.21
CA TYR A 367 8.02 -16.98 -27.05
C TYR A 367 6.75 -16.54 -26.31
N ALA A 368 6.88 -15.79 -25.22
CA ALA A 368 5.75 -15.27 -24.44
C ALA A 368 4.82 -14.38 -25.29
N ASP A 369 5.42 -13.53 -26.13
CA ASP A 369 4.71 -12.63 -27.05
C ASP A 369 4.22 -13.29 -28.34
N GLY A 370 4.53 -14.58 -28.56
CA GLY A 370 4.16 -15.30 -29.79
C GLY A 370 4.94 -14.86 -31.04
N ARG A 371 6.03 -14.10 -30.88
CA ARG A 371 6.98 -13.78 -31.97
C ARG A 371 7.82 -15.00 -32.37
N ARG A 372 7.92 -15.98 -31.48
CA ARG A 372 8.52 -17.30 -31.69
C ARG A 372 7.47 -18.37 -31.39
N MET A 373 7.32 -19.34 -32.30
CA MET A 373 6.34 -20.42 -32.17
C MET A 373 6.93 -21.67 -31.52
N ASP A 374 8.21 -21.97 -31.79
CA ASP A 374 8.93 -23.05 -31.14
C ASP A 374 9.34 -22.65 -29.73
N ARG A 375 9.15 -23.55 -28.77
CA ARG A 375 9.59 -23.31 -27.40
C ARG A 375 11.13 -23.28 -27.34
N PRO A 376 11.75 -22.30 -26.64
CA PRO A 376 13.20 -22.31 -26.43
C PRO A 376 13.68 -23.64 -25.81
N PRO A 377 14.93 -24.07 -26.10
CA PRO A 377 15.48 -25.29 -25.52
C PRO A 377 15.43 -25.28 -24.00
N ASP A 378 15.23 -26.45 -23.38
CA ASP A 378 15.09 -26.56 -21.92
C ASP A 378 16.26 -25.94 -21.15
N GLU A 379 17.48 -26.05 -21.67
CA GLU A 379 18.66 -25.43 -21.05
C GLU A 379 18.52 -23.89 -20.97
N VAL A 380 18.05 -23.25 -22.05
CA VAL A 380 17.83 -21.80 -22.11
C VAL A 380 16.73 -21.41 -21.13
N VAL A 381 15.60 -22.12 -21.15
CA VAL A 381 14.46 -21.86 -20.26
C VAL A 381 14.85 -22.01 -18.79
N ASN A 382 15.50 -23.12 -18.44
CA ASN A 382 15.89 -23.42 -17.07
C ASN A 382 16.88 -22.38 -16.52
N ARG A 383 17.89 -22.02 -17.31
CA ARG A 383 18.87 -21.00 -16.95
C ARG A 383 18.20 -19.63 -16.77
N ALA A 384 17.44 -19.17 -17.77
CA ALA A 384 16.82 -17.84 -17.75
C ALA A 384 15.86 -17.67 -16.56
N VAL A 385 15.07 -18.70 -16.25
CA VAL A 385 14.14 -18.68 -15.10
C VAL A 385 14.89 -18.71 -13.76
N ALA A 386 15.93 -19.54 -13.63
CA ALA A 386 16.73 -19.59 -12.41
C ALA A 386 17.47 -18.27 -12.16
N GLU A 387 18.07 -17.69 -13.20
CA GLU A 387 18.71 -16.37 -13.15
C GLU A 387 17.72 -15.26 -12.81
N TYR A 388 16.49 -15.30 -13.36
CA TYR A 388 15.45 -14.34 -13.00
C TYR A 388 15.07 -14.44 -11.51
N LEU A 389 14.78 -15.64 -11.01
CA LEU A 389 14.46 -15.88 -9.59
C LEU A 389 15.62 -15.51 -8.66
N ASN A 390 16.87 -15.65 -9.12
CA ASN A 390 18.02 -15.17 -8.38
C ASN A 390 18.12 -13.65 -8.41
N GLY A 391 17.88 -13.01 -9.57
CA GLY A 391 18.00 -11.57 -9.77
C GLY A 391 16.93 -10.75 -9.03
N ILE A 392 15.73 -11.30 -8.79
CA ILE A 392 14.67 -10.59 -8.04
C ILE A 392 14.98 -10.46 -6.54
N ARG A 393 15.93 -11.24 -6.01
CA ARG A 393 16.41 -11.10 -4.62
C ARG A 393 17.05 -9.74 -4.43
N PHE A 394 16.72 -9.07 -3.33
CA PHE A 394 17.19 -7.71 -3.05
C PHE A 394 18.71 -7.55 -3.25
N GLN A 395 19.49 -8.45 -2.65
CA GLN A 395 20.97 -8.41 -2.68
C GLN A 395 21.58 -8.58 -4.08
N ASN A 396 20.81 -9.08 -5.04
CA ASN A 396 21.26 -9.29 -6.42
C ASN A 396 20.73 -8.21 -7.38
N GLY A 397 19.83 -7.34 -6.89
CA GLY A 397 19.35 -6.19 -7.63
C GLY A 397 20.33 -5.03 -7.63
N VAL A 398 20.23 -4.17 -8.63
CA VAL A 398 21.02 -2.93 -8.71
C VAL A 398 20.20 -1.77 -8.16
N VAL A 399 20.59 -1.25 -6.99
CA VAL A 399 19.99 -0.05 -6.41
C VAL A 399 20.30 1.17 -7.29
N ARG A 400 19.26 1.89 -7.70
CA ARG A 400 19.37 3.13 -8.48
C ARG A 400 19.43 4.33 -7.52
N TRP A 401 20.64 4.67 -7.07
CA TRP A 401 20.83 5.79 -6.14
C TRP A 401 20.44 7.15 -6.72
N GLY A 402 20.59 7.36 -8.04
CA GLY A 402 20.11 8.57 -8.73
C GLY A 402 18.59 8.73 -8.62
N TYR A 403 17.86 7.62 -8.81
CA TYR A 403 16.41 7.57 -8.62
C TYR A 403 16.03 7.95 -7.18
N LEU A 404 16.66 7.34 -6.16
CA LEU A 404 16.41 7.70 -4.75
C LEU A 404 16.71 9.18 -4.45
N ALA A 405 17.82 9.70 -4.97
CA ALA A 405 18.18 11.10 -4.81
C ALA A 405 17.15 12.04 -5.45
N SER A 406 16.59 11.69 -6.61
CA SER A 406 15.50 12.46 -7.25
C SER A 406 14.25 12.54 -6.35
N LEU A 407 14.03 11.51 -5.53
CA LEU A 407 12.94 11.46 -4.57
C LEU A 407 13.24 12.20 -3.26
N GLY A 408 14.39 12.87 -3.15
CA GLY A 408 14.81 13.54 -1.92
C GLY A 408 15.02 12.56 -0.76
N LEU A 409 15.37 11.31 -1.08
CA LEU A 409 15.66 10.23 -0.14
C LEU A 409 17.16 10.07 0.03
N LYS A 410 17.58 9.22 0.98
CA LYS A 410 18.99 8.99 1.27
C LYS A 410 19.71 8.49 0.00
N GLY A 411 20.77 9.20 -0.38
CA GLY A 411 21.65 8.84 -1.50
C GLY A 411 22.60 7.69 -1.16
N ALA A 412 23.51 7.39 -2.09
CA ALA A 412 24.52 6.34 -1.93
C ALA A 412 25.31 6.51 -0.61
N PRO A 413 25.58 5.41 0.12
CA PRO A 413 26.33 5.43 1.37
C PRO A 413 27.80 5.83 1.20
#